data_AF-A0A0F9BYU1-F1
#
_entry.id   AF-A0A0F9BYU1-F1
#
_cell.length_a   1.000
_cell.length_b   1.000
_cell.length_c   1.000
_cell.angle_alpha   90.00
_cell.angle_beta   90.00
_cell.angle_gamma   90.00
#
_symmetry.space_group_name_H-M   'P 1'
#
loop_
_entity.id
_entity.type
_entity.pdbx_description
1 polymer ?
#
loop_
_entity_poly.entity_id
_entity_poly.type
_entity_poly.pdbx_seq_one_letter_code
_entity_poly.pdbx_strand_id
1 'polypeptide(L)' 'MEGEMRIYYDDEGDYLTIFVGDSKPNYGEDIDDDITVFKNQKSDEIIGIGILNF' A
#
# COMPACT_ATOMS: atom_id res chain seq x y z
N MET A 1 -5.29 2.97 -15.93
CA MET A 1 -4.89 3.42 -14.57
C MET A 1 -4.51 4.89 -14.71
N GLU A 2 -5.47 5.78 -14.53
CA GLU A 2 -5.23 7.21 -14.41
C GLU A 2 -5.49 7.57 -12.95
N GLY A 3 -4.54 8.26 -12.32
CA GLY A 3 -4.61 8.57 -10.90
C GLY A 3 -3.25 8.99 -10.35
N GLU A 4 -3.25 9.82 -9.32
CA GLU A 4 -2.05 10.28 -8.66
C GLU A 4 -1.39 9.11 -7.90
N MET A 5 -0.06 8.97 -8.06
CA MET A 5 0.74 8.04 -7.28
C MET A 5 1.20 8.75 -6.01
N ARG A 6 0.99 8.11 -4.85
CA ARG A 6 1.38 8.65 -3.55
C ARG A 6 2.37 7.68 -2.91
N ILE A 7 3.57 8.17 -2.61
CA ILE A 7 4.66 7.40 -2.02
C ILE A 7 4.96 7.99 -0.65
N TYR A 8 5.06 7.14 0.36
CA TYR A 8 5.43 7.52 1.72
C TYR A 8 6.43 6.52 2.27
N TYR A 9 7.50 7.03 2.88
CA TYR A 9 8.53 6.23 3.53
C TYR A 9 8.58 6.57 5.02
N ASP A 10 8.50 5.54 5.86
CA ASP A 10 8.70 5.59 7.30
C ASP A 10 10.13 5.18 7.63
N ASP A 11 10.93 6.14 8.10
CA ASP A 11 12.35 5.95 8.42
C ASP A 11 12.57 5.15 9.72
N GLU A 12 11.62 5.21 10.67
CA GLU A 12 11.74 4.45 11.92
C GLU A 12 11.42 2.98 11.71
N GLY A 13 10.44 2.70 10.85
CA GLY A 13 10.00 1.35 10.51
C GLY A 13 10.74 0.69 9.35
N ASP A 14 11.59 1.42 8.62
CA ASP A 14 12.15 0.99 7.33
C ASP A 14 11.05 0.44 6.41
N TYR A 15 10.02 1.27 6.17
CA TYR A 15 8.80 0.84 5.52
C TYR A 15 8.35 1.82 4.41
N LEU A 16 8.36 1.33 3.18
CA LEU A 16 7.93 2.04 1.99
C LEU A 16 6.48 1.68 1.66
N THR A 17 5.62 2.68 1.45
CA THR A 17 4.25 2.49 0.97
C THR A 17 4.01 3.24 -0.33
N ILE A 18 3.32 2.60 -1.27
CA ILE A 18 2.96 3.16 -2.57
C ILE A 18 1.46 2.92 -2.79
N PHE A 19 0.72 4.00 -3.03
CA PHE A 19 -0.71 3.97 -3.38
C PHE A 19 -0.94 4.58 -4.76
N VAL A 20 -1.93 4.04 -5.49
CA VAL A 20 -2.32 4.51 -6.82
C VAL A 20 -3.78 4.91 -6.84
N GLY A 21 -4.08 6.07 -7.43
CA GLY A 21 -5.45 6.58 -7.56
C GLY A 21 -5.89 7.37 -6.33
N ASP A 22 -7.19 7.53 -6.16
CA ASP A 22 -7.75 8.32 -5.05
C ASP A 22 -7.58 7.65 -3.69
N SER A 23 -7.58 8.45 -2.62
CA SER A 23 -7.58 7.91 -1.25
C SER A 23 -8.90 7.19 -0.98
N LYS A 24 -8.82 5.92 -0.59
CA LYS A 24 -9.98 5.10 -0.24
C LYS A 24 -9.71 4.38 1.08
N PRO A 25 -10.75 4.16 1.92
CA PRO A 25 -10.64 3.26 3.07
C PRO A 25 -10.12 1.89 2.64
N ASN A 26 -9.10 1.40 3.33
CA ASN A 26 -8.39 0.18 2.98
C ASN A 26 -7.96 -0.59 4.24
N TYR A 27 -7.47 -1.81 4.02
CA TYR A 27 -6.78 -2.62 5.01
C TYR A 27 -5.55 -3.25 4.35
N GLY A 28 -4.52 -3.51 5.16
CA GLY A 28 -3.33 -4.25 4.75
C GLY A 28 -3.53 -5.75 4.93
N GLU A 29 -3.03 -6.53 3.98
CA GLU A 29 -2.92 -7.98 4.05
C GLU A 29 -1.49 -8.38 3.71
N ASP A 30 -0.83 -9.08 4.62
CA ASP A 30 0.52 -9.58 4.40
C ASP A 30 0.46 -10.81 3.48
N ILE A 31 1.18 -10.76 2.37
CA ILE A 31 1.14 -11.80 1.33
C ILE A 31 2.46 -12.54 1.19
N ASP A 32 3.54 -11.98 1.71
CA ASP A 32 4.87 -12.57 1.80
C ASP A 32 5.63 -11.93 2.96
N ASP A 33 6.78 -12.48 3.31
CA ASP A 33 7.71 -11.81 4.22
C ASP A 33 8.04 -10.42 3.66
N ASP A 34 7.93 -9.40 4.51
CA ASP A 34 8.17 -7.98 4.21
C ASP A 34 7.22 -7.33 3.18
N ILE A 35 6.17 -8.01 2.69
CA ILE A 35 5.25 -7.48 1.69
C ILE A 35 3.80 -7.44 2.18
N THR A 36 3.23 -6.23 2.19
CA THR A 36 1.80 -6.00 2.48
C THR A 36 1.09 -5.45 1.24
N VAL A 37 -0.09 -5.98 0.88
CA VAL A 37 -0.98 -5.35 -0.11
C VAL A 37 -2.09 -4.59 0.56
N PHE A 38 -2.39 -3.39 0.06
CA PHE A 38 -3.51 -2.59 0.54
C PHE A 38 -4.72 -2.79 -0.36
N LYS A 39 -5.82 -3.28 0.20
CA LYS A 39 -7.05 -3.58 -0.53
C LYS A 39 -8.18 -2.63 -0.15
N ASN A 40 -8.98 -2.24 -1.14
CA ASN A 40 -10.20 -1.50 -0.90
C ASN A 40 -11.19 -2.34 -0.08
N GLN A 41 -11.69 -1.78 1.03
CA GLN A 41 -12.61 -2.49 1.93
C GLN A 41 -13.92 -2.98 1.29
N LYS A 42 -14.36 -2.39 0.17
CA LYS A 42 -15.64 -2.73 -0.47
C LYS A 42 -15.47 -3.62 -1.70
N SER A 43 -14.46 -3.36 -2.52
CA SER A 43 -14.28 -4.03 -3.81
C SER A 43 -13.21 -5.11 -3.82
N ASP A 44 -12.41 -5.23 -2.75
CA ASP A 44 -11.23 -6.11 -2.69
C ASP A 44 -10.15 -5.77 -3.76
N GLU A 45 -10.30 -4.60 -4.41
CA GLU A 45 -9.33 -4.09 -5.38
C GLU A 45 -8.02 -3.74 -4.68
N ILE A 46 -6.89 -4.20 -5.22
CA ILE A 46 -5.56 -3.79 -4.75
C ILE A 46 -5.32 -2.34 -5.17
N ILE A 47 -5.06 -1.48 -4.19
CA ILE A 47 -4.86 -0.04 -4.39
C ILE A 47 -3.49 0.46 -3.91
N GLY A 48 -2.66 -0.42 -3.34
CA GLY A 48 -1.32 -0.09 -2.90
C GLY A 48 -0.50 -1.30 -2.46
N ILE A 49 0.77 -1.05 -2.21
CA ILE A 49 1.75 -2.03 -1.71
C ILE A 49 2.61 -1.38 -0.63
N GLY A 50 2.97 -2.16 0.38
CA GLY A 50 3.94 -1.86 1.42
C GLY A 50 5.11 -2.83 1.34
N ILE A 51 6.33 -2.32 1.55
CA ILE A 51 7.58 -3.07 1.51
C ILE A 51 8.38 -2.71 2.77
N LEU A 52 8.68 -3.70 3.59
CA LEU A 52 9.54 -3.60 4.77
C LEU A 52 10.99 -3.90 4.38
N ASN A 53 11.96 -3.32 5.10
CA ASN A 53 13.41 -3.54 4.90
C ASN A 53 13.91 -3.14 3.49
N PHE A 54 13.66 -1.90 3.05
CA PHE A 54 13.89 -1.44 1.66
C PHE A 54 15.24 -0.75 1.43
#